data_AF-A0A3D4NX35-F1
#
_entry.id   AF-A0A3D4NX35-F1
#
_cell.length_a   1.000
_cell.length_b   1.000
_cell.length_c   1.000
_cell.angle_alpha   90.00
_cell.angle_beta   90.00
_cell.angle_gamma   90.00
#
_symmetry.space_group_name_H-M   'P 1'
#
loop_
_entity.id
_entity.type
_entity.pdbx_description
1 polymer ?
#
loop_
_entity_poly.entity_id
_entity_poly.type
_entity_poly.pdbx_seq_one_letter_code
_entity_poly.pdbx_strand_id
1 'polypeptide(L)'
;MNHDIRDLRLAPKGRLKIEWAARFMPVLESIKKSFTRDKPLRGIRVSACLHVTTETANLMLALRDGGAQLALCASNPLSTQD
;
A
#
# COMPACT_ATOMS: atom_id res chain seq x y z
N MET A 1 6.30 -2.69 -15.47
CA MET A 1 5.28 -2.68 -14.40
C MET A 1 4.09 -3.46 -14.93
N ASN A 2 3.85 -4.66 -14.41
CA ASN A 2 2.63 -5.41 -14.71
C ASN A 2 1.59 -5.03 -13.65
N HIS A 3 0.45 -4.52 -14.08
CA HIS A 3 -0.73 -4.33 -13.24
C HIS A 3 -1.97 -4.68 -14.06
N ASP A 4 -3.00 -5.16 -13.38
CA ASP A 4 -4.32 -5.40 -13.95
C ASP A 4 -5.34 -4.73 -13.03
N ILE A 5 -5.84 -3.58 -13.46
CA ILE A 5 -6.77 -2.74 -12.69
C ILE A 5 -7.81 -2.14 -13.62
N ARG A 6 -8.92 -1.67 -13.05
CA ARG A 6 -10.06 -1.17 -13.82
C ARG A 6 -9.80 0.14 -14.58
N ASP A 7 -9.29 1.17 -13.90
CA ASP A 7 -9.09 2.51 -14.51
C ASP A 7 -7.96 3.31 -13.86
N LEU A 8 -6.87 3.51 -14.58
CA LEU A 8 -5.71 4.29 -14.14
C LEU A 8 -6.02 5.77 -13.86
N ARG A 9 -7.07 6.32 -14.45
CA ARG A 9 -7.44 7.74 -14.29
C ARG A 9 -7.93 8.06 -12.88
N LEU A 10 -8.28 7.03 -12.09
CA LEU A 10 -8.70 7.19 -10.70
C LEU A 10 -7.54 7.45 -9.74
N ALA A 11 -6.29 7.22 -10.16
CA ALA A 11 -5.10 7.33 -9.30
C ALA A 11 -4.97 8.67 -8.54
N PRO A 12 -5.23 9.86 -9.14
CA PRO A 12 -5.16 11.12 -8.40
C PRO A 12 -6.18 11.18 -7.24
N LYS A 13 -7.41 10.69 -7.47
CA LYS A 13 -8.45 10.63 -6.44
C LYS A 13 -8.12 9.58 -5.38
N GLY A 14 -7.60 8.43 -5.81
CA GLY A 14 -7.12 7.37 -4.91
C GLY A 14 -6.03 7.89 -3.97
N ARG A 15 -5.05 8.64 -4.49
CA ARG A 15 -3.99 9.25 -3.69
C ARG A 15 -4.54 10.15 -2.57
N LEU A 16 -5.50 11.02 -2.88
CA LEU A 16 -6.12 11.89 -1.87
C LEU A 16 -6.81 11.08 -0.76
N LYS A 17 -7.48 9.98 -1.11
CA LYS A 17 -8.12 9.09 -0.13
C LYS A 17 -7.09 8.35 0.73
N ILE A 18 -5.98 7.89 0.14
CA ILE A 18 -4.88 7.23 0.85
C ILE A 18 -4.27 8.20 1.87
N GLU A 19 -4.00 9.44 1.46
CA GLU A 19 -3.48 10.50 2.34
C GLU A 19 -4.47 10.85 3.46
N TRP A 20 -5.77 10.88 3.16
CA TRP A 20 -6.80 11.09 4.17
C TRP A 20 -6.84 9.95 5.20
N ALA A 21 -6.83 8.70 4.74
CA ALA A 21 -6.82 7.52 5.62
C ALA A 21 -5.58 7.46 6.51
N ALA A 22 -4.40 7.86 5.98
CA ALA A 22 -3.15 7.87 6.72
C ALA A 22 -3.23 8.72 8.01
N ARG A 23 -4.03 9.79 8.01
CA ARG A 23 -4.23 10.66 9.19
C ARG A 23 -4.86 9.93 10.38
N PHE A 24 -5.52 8.80 10.14
CA PHE A 24 -6.15 7.96 11.16
C PHE A 24 -5.37 6.67 11.45
N MET A 25 -4.16 6.53 10.90
CA MET A 25 -3.31 5.33 11.06
C MET A 25 -1.96 5.66 11.74
N PRO A 26 -1.95 6.27 12.94
CA PRO A 26 -0.75 6.85 13.54
C PRO A 26 0.35 5.83 13.84
N VAL A 27 -0.03 4.59 14.19
CA VAL A 27 0.93 3.50 14.44
C VAL A 27 1.66 3.12 13.16
N LEU A 28 0.93 2.98 12.06
CA LEU A 28 1.51 2.62 10.77
C LEU A 28 2.41 3.74 10.23
N GLU A 29 2.03 5.00 10.43
CA GLU A 29 2.86 6.15 10.09
C GLU A 29 4.18 6.17 10.88
N SER A 30 4.14 5.83 12.17
CA SER A 30 5.36 5.68 12.99
C SER A 30 6.28 4.56 12.46
N ILE A 31 5.71 3.40 12.12
CA ILE A 31 6.45 2.28 11.53
C ILE A 31 7.06 2.70 10.19
N LYS A 32 6.29 3.36 9.32
CA LYS A 32 6.74 3.86 8.01
C LYS A 32 7.92 4.82 8.14
N LYS A 33 7.90 5.74 9.11
CA LYS A 33 9.03 6.65 9.38
C LYS A 33 10.31 5.89 9.71
N SER A 34 10.24 4.90 10.61
CA SER A 34 11.38 4.04 10.95
C SER A 34 11.84 3.21 9.75
N PHE A 35 10.91 2.62 9.00
CA PHE A 35 11.19 1.80 7.83
C PHE A 35 11.86 2.60 6.71
N THR A 36 11.45 3.85 6.49
CA THR A 36 12.06 4.73 5.48
C THR A 36 13.54 4.98 5.77
N ARG A 37 13.90 5.16 7.04
CA ARG A 37 15.28 5.38 7.48
C ARG A 37 16.10 4.09 7.44
N ASP A 38 15.58 3.04 8.04
CA ASP A 38 16.36 1.83 8.35
C ASP A 38 16.32 0.80 7.21
N LYS A 39 15.31 0.89 6.34
CA LYS A 39 15.02 -0.04 5.22
C LYS A 39 15.16 -1.52 5.62
N PRO A 40 14.46 -1.99 6.68
CA PRO A 40 14.65 -3.32 7.24
C PRO A 40 14.21 -4.46 6.31
N LEU A 41 13.44 -4.16 5.26
CA LEU A 41 12.92 -5.15 4.31
C LEU A 41 13.70 -5.16 2.99
N ARG A 42 14.87 -4.52 2.93
CA ARG A 42 15.70 -4.47 1.73
C ARG A 42 16.03 -5.88 1.24
N GLY A 43 15.74 -6.15 -0.03
CA GLY A 43 16.00 -7.45 -0.67
C GLY A 43 14.91 -8.50 -0.40
N ILE A 44 13.90 -8.19 0.41
CA ILE A 44 12.78 -9.08 0.68
C ILE A 44 11.70 -8.87 -0.39
N ARG A 45 11.14 -9.97 -0.88
CA ARG A 45 9.97 -10.00 -1.77
C ARG A 45 8.74 -10.37 -0.95
N VAL A 46 7.68 -9.56 -1.04
CA VAL A 46 6.44 -9.73 -0.30
C VAL A 46 5.27 -9.77 -1.28
N SER A 47 4.51 -10.86 -1.25
CA SER A 47 3.24 -10.98 -1.95
C SER A 47 2.11 -10.89 -0.94
N ALA A 48 1.12 -10.04 -1.21
CA ALA A 48 -0.05 -9.84 -0.36
C ALA A 48 -1.33 -10.22 -1.10
N CYS A 49 -2.20 -10.99 -0.45
CA CYS A 49 -3.56 -11.28 -0.88
C CYS A 49 -4.51 -10.73 0.20
N LEU A 50 -5.01 -9.51 -0.02
CA LEU A 50 -5.77 -8.73 0.97
C LEU A 50 -6.90 -7.96 0.29
N HIS A 51 -7.82 -7.39 1.06
CA HIS A 51 -8.75 -6.39 0.54
C HIS A 51 -7.97 -5.17 0.02
N VAL A 52 -8.20 -4.77 -1.23
CA VAL A 52 -7.49 -3.64 -1.84
C VAL A 52 -8.26 -2.36 -1.51
N THR A 53 -7.87 -1.71 -0.41
CA THR A 53 -8.50 -0.48 0.10
C THR A 53 -7.46 0.61 0.35
N THR A 54 -7.92 1.78 0.80
CA THR A 54 -7.08 2.92 1.20
C THR A 54 -6.14 2.60 2.38
N GLU A 55 -6.58 1.75 3.30
CA GLU A 55 -5.80 1.31 4.45
C GLU A 55 -4.71 0.33 4.01
N THR A 56 -5.05 -0.63 3.13
CA THR A 56 -4.09 -1.56 2.55
C THR A 56 -3.04 -0.82 1.72
N ALA A 57 -3.43 0.22 0.98
CA ALA A 57 -2.46 1.06 0.28
C ALA A 57 -1.43 1.68 1.24
N ASN A 58 -1.86 2.20 2.40
CA ASN A 58 -0.93 2.71 3.41
C ASN A 58 0.01 1.62 3.96
N LEU A 59 -0.49 0.39 4.17
CA LEU A 59 0.36 -0.74 4.55
C LEU A 59 1.41 -1.04 3.48
N MET A 60 0.99 -1.12 2.21
CA MET A 60 1.92 -1.37 1.10
C MET A 60 2.96 -0.26 0.95
N LEU A 61 2.58 1.01 1.18
CA LEU A 61 3.53 2.12 1.20
C LEU A 61 4.59 1.94 2.31
N ALA A 62 4.18 1.56 3.51
CA ALA A 62 5.11 1.31 4.61
C ALA A 62 6.10 0.17 4.27
N LEU A 63 5.61 -0.95 3.75
CA LEU A 63 6.45 -2.09 3.33
C LEU A 63 7.43 -1.71 2.21
N ARG A 64 6.95 -0.97 1.20
CA ARG A 64 7.76 -0.47 0.08
C ARG A 64 8.87 0.44 0.59
N ASP A 65 8.52 1.39 1.46
CA ASP A 65 9.46 2.37 2.00
C ASP A 65 10.48 1.69 2.95
N GLY A 66 10.09 0.55 3.54
CA GLY A 66 10.99 -0.39 4.20
C GLY A 66 11.97 -1.12 3.28
N GLY A 67 11.88 -0.97 1.97
CA GLY A 67 12.79 -1.56 0.97
C GLY A 67 12.31 -2.88 0.36
N ALA A 68 11.09 -3.32 0.64
CA ALA A 68 10.53 -4.54 0.08
C ALA A 68 10.15 -4.38 -1.41
N GLN A 69 10.26 -5.47 -2.17
CA GLN A 69 9.62 -5.61 -3.49
C GLN A 69 8.23 -6.22 -3.30
N LEU A 70 7.20 -5.60 -3.86
CA LEU A 70 5.81 -5.92 -3.54
C LEU A 70 5.02 -6.42 -4.74
N ALA A 71 4.12 -7.37 -4.49
CA ALA A 71 2.98 -7.69 -5.32
C ALA A 71 1.71 -7.74 -4.45
N LEU A 72 0.60 -7.17 -4.94
CA LEU A 72 -0.70 -7.17 -4.24
C LEU A 72 -1.78 -7.71 -5.18
N CYS A 73 -2.60 -8.63 -4.70
CA CYS A 73 -3.84 -9.03 -5.33
C CYS A 73 -5.01 -8.93 -4.34
N ALA A 74 -6.23 -8.84 -4.89
CA ALA A 74 -7.45 -8.79 -4.10
C ALA A 74 -7.78 -10.17 -3.53
N SER A 75 -8.06 -10.24 -2.23
CA SER A 75 -8.56 -11.48 -1.59
C SER A 75 -10.06 -11.68 -1.74
N ASN A 76 -10.81 -10.66 -2.17
CA ASN A 76 -12.25 -10.72 -2.35
C ASN A 76 -12.70 -9.85 -3.54
N PRO A 77 -13.52 -10.38 -4.47
CA PRO A 77 -13.89 -9.71 -5.71
C PRO A 77 -14.69 -8.41 -5.54
N LEU A 78 -15.33 -8.19 -4.40
CA LEU A 78 -16.18 -7.01 -4.14
C LEU A 78 -15.52 -5.99 -3.21
N SER A 79 -14.31 -6.27 -2.73
CA SER A 79 -13.64 -5.44 -1.72
C SER A 79 -12.69 -4.38 -2.30
N THR A 80 -12.33 -4.51 -3.58
CA THR A 80 -11.39 -3.60 -4.25
C THR A 80 -12.02 -2.23 -4.42
N GLN A 81 -11.31 -1.21 -3.95
CA GLN A 81 -11.61 0.17 -4.25
C GLN A 81 -10.71 0.62 -5.41
N ASP A 82 -11.32 0.79 -6.59
CA ASP A 82 -10.65 1.28 -7.81
C ASP A 82 -10.11 2.72 -7.69
#